data_AF-A0A6S6S2F2-F1
#
_entry.id   AF-A0A6S6S2F2-F1
#
_cell.length_a   1.000
_cell.length_b   1.000
_cell.length_c   1.000
_cell.angle_alpha   90.00
_cell.angle_beta   90.00
_cell.angle_gamma   90.00
#
_symmetry.space_group_name_H-M   'P 1'
#
loop_
_entity.id
_entity.type
_entity.pdbx_description
1 polymer ?
#
loop_
_entity_poly.entity_id
_entity_poly.type
_entity_poly.pdbx_seq_one_letter_code
_entity_poly.pdbx_strand_id
1 'polypeptide(L)'
;MVFALKLLQSSILWREVVNDIAKIYPDVEINHMYIDNATMQLIKDPAQFDVLLCSNIFGDIISDECAIITGSMRLLPSTSLN
;
A
#
# COMPACT_ATOMS: atom_id res chain seq x y z
N MET A 1 2.01 6.98 4.45
CA MET A 1 1.09 5.98 3.84
C MET A 1 1.24 5.99 2.32
N VAL A 2 1.49 4.85 1.68
CA VAL A 2 1.73 4.77 0.20
C VAL A 2 0.57 4.10 -0.54
N PHE A 3 0.07 4.76 -1.61
CA PHE A 3 -1.10 4.34 -2.40
C PHE A 3 -0.76 3.81 -3.79
N ALA A 4 -0.96 2.51 -4.01
CA ALA A 4 -0.60 1.77 -5.21
C ALA A 4 -1.77 1.56 -6.20
N LEU A 5 -1.97 2.49 -7.13
CA LEU A 5 -3.08 2.40 -8.09
C LEU A 5 -2.74 3.01 -9.46
N LYS A 6 -2.80 2.20 -10.54
CA LYS A 6 -2.56 2.65 -11.93
C LYS A 6 -3.86 2.65 -12.74
N LEU A 7 -4.06 3.69 -13.56
CA LEU A 7 -4.95 3.79 -14.75
C LEU A 7 -6.40 3.26 -14.67
N LEU A 8 -6.99 3.13 -13.48
CA LEU A 8 -8.41 2.77 -13.32
C LEU A 8 -9.21 3.99 -12.85
N GLN A 9 -10.44 4.12 -13.31
CA GLN A 9 -11.34 5.17 -12.82
C GLN A 9 -11.67 4.99 -11.33
N SER A 10 -11.71 3.74 -10.85
CA SER A 10 -11.77 3.41 -9.42
C SER A 10 -10.57 3.98 -8.65
N SER A 11 -9.41 4.11 -9.28
CA SER A 11 -8.22 4.70 -8.67
C SER A 11 -8.33 6.20 -8.45
N ILE A 12 -9.06 6.90 -9.32
CA ILE A 12 -9.32 8.34 -9.20
C ILE A 12 -10.21 8.57 -7.99
N LEU A 13 -11.34 7.87 -7.92
CA LEU A 13 -12.25 7.93 -6.79
C LEU A 13 -11.55 7.54 -5.47
N TRP A 14 -10.74 6.50 -5.48
CA TRP A 14 -9.98 6.08 -4.31
C TRP A 14 -9.05 7.20 -3.81
N ARG A 15 -8.32 7.86 -4.71
CA ARG A 15 -7.43 8.97 -4.36
C ARG A 15 -8.21 10.16 -3.79
N GLU A 16 -9.37 10.48 -4.36
CA GLU A 16 -10.23 11.56 -3.86
C GLU A 16 -10.70 11.28 -2.43
N VAL A 17 -11.30 10.11 -2.20
CA VAL A 17 -11.80 9.70 -0.87
C VAL A 17 -10.69 9.68 0.17
N VAL A 18 -9.53 9.11 -0.19
CA VAL A 18 -8.35 9.08 0.67
C VAL A 18 -7.87 10.47 1.03
N ASN A 19 -7.75 11.37 0.05
CA ASN A 19 -7.29 12.74 0.28
C ASN A 19 -8.30 13.53 1.12
N ASP A 20 -9.59 13.20 1.07
CA ASP A 20 -10.59 13.78 1.95
C ASP A 20 -10.46 13.27 3.39
N ILE A 21 -10.23 11.97 3.58
CA ILE A 21 -9.97 11.39 4.90
C ILE A 21 -8.65 11.92 5.49
N ALA A 22 -7.63 12.14 4.65
CA ALA A 22 -6.34 12.69 5.04
C ALA A 22 -6.45 14.02 5.79
N LYS A 23 -7.42 14.86 5.40
CA LYS A 23 -7.65 16.17 6.04
C LYS A 23 -8.03 16.03 7.52
N ILE A 24 -8.58 14.87 7.91
CA ILE A 24 -8.99 14.55 9.27
C ILE A 24 -7.78 14.05 10.10
N TYR A 25 -6.71 13.61 9.44
CA TYR A 25 -5.48 13.10 10.05
C TYR A 25 -4.25 13.93 9.59
N PRO A 26 -4.14 15.21 10.00
CA PRO A 26 -3.08 16.12 9.53
C PRO A 26 -1.67 15.67 9.95
N ASP A 27 -1.55 14.86 10.99
CA ASP A 27 -0.28 14.35 11.51
C ASP A 27 0.27 13.17 10.68
N VAL A 28 -0.51 12.66 9.71
CA VAL A 28 -0.15 11.49 8.90
C VAL A 28 0.27 11.93 7.51
N GLU A 29 1.52 11.64 7.13
CA GLU A 29 2.02 11.91 5.79
C GLU A 29 1.46 10.91 4.76
N ILE A 30 0.96 11.45 3.65
CA ILE A 30 0.39 10.67 2.54
C ILE A 30 1.20 10.87 1.28
N ASN A 31 1.66 9.75 0.71
CA ASN A 31 2.40 9.69 -0.54
C ASN A 31 1.68 8.78 -1.53
N HIS A 32 1.50 9.23 -2.77
CA HIS A 32 0.86 8.43 -3.82
C HIS A 32 1.93 7.84 -4.73
N MET A 33 1.90 6.53 -4.97
CA MET A 33 2.93 5.83 -5.75
C MET A 33 2.32 4.74 -6.59
N TYR A 34 2.61 4.66 -7.89
CA TYR A 34 2.06 3.57 -8.71
C TYR A 34 2.52 2.19 -8.23
N ILE A 35 1.67 1.17 -8.45
CA ILE A 35 1.91 -0.21 -7.99
C ILE A 35 3.22 -0.80 -8.51
N ASP A 36 3.58 -0.54 -9.76
CA ASP A 36 4.83 -0.98 -10.35
C ASP A 36 6.05 -0.35 -9.66
N ASN A 37 5.99 0.94 -9.38
CA ASN A 37 7.03 1.62 -8.61
C ASN A 37 7.07 1.12 -7.16
N ALA A 38 5.91 0.85 -6.55
CA ALA A 38 5.83 0.32 -5.18
C ALA A 38 6.53 -1.05 -5.07
N THR A 39 6.26 -1.98 -5.98
CA THR A 39 6.94 -3.28 -6.07
C THR A 39 8.46 -3.11 -6.21
N MET A 40 8.93 -2.23 -7.09
CA MET A 40 10.37 -1.98 -7.25
C MET A 40 11.01 -1.41 -5.99
N GLN A 41 10.33 -0.47 -5.32
CA GLN A 41 10.82 0.18 -4.12
C GLN A 41 10.80 -0.75 -2.90
N LEU A 42 9.82 -1.64 -2.81
CA LEU A 42 9.77 -2.69 -1.78
C LEU A 42 11.01 -3.58 -1.81
N ILE A 43 11.49 -3.92 -3.00
CA ILE A 43 12.71 -4.72 -3.14
C ILE A 43 13.96 -3.87 -2.87
N LYS A 44 13.99 -2.63 -3.38
CA LYS A 44 15.18 -1.77 -3.36
C LYS A 44 15.47 -1.17 -1.98
N ASP A 45 14.45 -0.63 -1.33
CA ASP A 45 14.54 0.04 -0.03
C ASP A 45 13.20 -0.10 0.72
N PRO A 46 12.92 -1.28 1.31
CA PRO A 46 11.67 -1.53 2.03
C PRO A 46 11.50 -0.65 3.28
N ALA A 47 12.59 -0.11 3.84
CA ALA A 47 12.57 0.64 5.10
C ALA A 47 11.90 2.03 4.97
N GLN A 48 11.69 2.51 3.75
CA GLN A 48 10.96 3.75 3.49
C GLN A 48 9.44 3.62 3.75
N PHE A 49 8.92 2.40 3.86
CA PHE A 49 7.49 2.14 4.03
C PHE A 49 7.15 1.91 5.50
N ASP A 50 6.12 2.61 5.96
CA ASP A 50 5.51 2.40 7.28
C ASP A 50 4.15 1.71 7.11
N VAL A 51 3.21 2.38 6.46
CA VAL A 51 1.88 1.83 6.14
C VAL A 51 1.62 1.86 4.63
N LEU A 52 1.29 0.70 4.06
CA LEU A 52 0.86 0.54 2.67
C LEU A 52 -0.67 0.40 2.63
N LEU A 53 -1.33 1.28 1.88
CA LEU A 53 -2.79 1.19 1.67
C LEU A 53 -3.06 0.82 0.22
N CYS A 54 -3.59 -0.38 0.03
CA CYS A 54 -3.82 -1.01 -1.26
C CYS A 54 -5.29 -1.37 -1.45
N SER A 55 -5.73 -1.49 -2.70
CA SER A 55 -6.99 -2.16 -3.01
C SER A 55 -6.85 -3.67 -2.82
N ASN A 56 -7.95 -4.42 -2.82
CA ASN A 56 -7.94 -5.86 -2.56
C ASN A 56 -6.90 -6.63 -3.39
N ILE A 57 -6.92 -6.49 -4.73
CA ILE A 57 -6.00 -7.23 -5.61
C ILE A 57 -4.55 -6.78 -5.44
N PHE A 58 -4.31 -5.48 -5.24
CA PHE A 58 -2.95 -4.98 -5.06
C PHE A 58 -2.39 -5.30 -3.68
N GLY A 59 -3.24 -5.37 -2.66
CA GLY A 59 -2.87 -5.81 -1.32
C GLY A 59 -2.40 -7.26 -1.32
N ASP A 60 -3.09 -8.14 -2.06
CA ASP A 60 -2.70 -9.54 -2.23
C ASP A 60 -1.28 -9.66 -2.81
N ILE A 61 -1.04 -9.02 -3.97
CA ILE A 61 0.26 -9.02 -4.66
C ILE A 61 1.38 -8.48 -3.75
N ILE A 62 1.17 -7.32 -3.14
CA ILE A 62 2.19 -6.68 -2.30
C ILE A 62 2.44 -7.48 -1.02
N SER A 63 1.41 -8.08 -0.44
CA SER A 63 1.56 -8.91 0.76
C SER A 63 2.41 -10.15 0.50
N ASP A 64 2.25 -10.78 -0.67
CA ASP A 64 3.10 -11.89 -1.11
C ASP A 64 4.54 -11.45 -1.37
N GLU A 65 4.75 -10.28 -1.98
CA GLU A 65 6.10 -9.72 -2.17
C GLU A 65 6.81 -9.48 -0.82
N CYS A 66 6.09 -8.88 0.14
CA CYS A 66 6.58 -8.70 1.51
C CYS A 66 6.93 -10.03 2.19
N ALA A 67 6.16 -11.09 1.93
CA ALA A 67 6.40 -12.44 2.45
C ALA A 67 7.74 -13.01 2.00
N ILE A 68 8.10 -12.74 0.73
CA ILE A 68 9.37 -13.18 0.16
C ILE A 68 10.53 -12.35 0.71
N ILE A 69 10.37 -11.03 0.82
CA ILE A 69 11.41 -10.12 1.36
C ILE A 69 11.74 -10.46 2.82
N THR A 70 10.73 -10.80 3.62
CA THR A 70 10.90 -11.19 5.02
C THR A 70 11.46 -12.61 5.21
N GLY A 71 11.61 -13.38 4.13
CA GLY A 71 12.24 -14.70 4.11
C GLY A 71 11.34 -15.86 4.57
N SER A 72 10.09 -15.60 4.97
CA SER A 72 9.12 -16.66 5.27
C SER A 72 7.69 -16.13 5.32
N MET A 73 6.85 -16.66 4.43
CA MET A 73 5.40 -16.42 4.41
C MET A 73 4.70 -16.83 5.72
N ARG A 74 5.24 -17.79 6.47
CA ARG A 74 4.66 -18.24 7.75
C ARG A 74 4.85 -17.25 8.89
N LEU A 75 5.69 -16.23 8.71
CA LEU A 75 5.96 -15.22 9.73
C LEU A 75 5.03 -14.00 9.61
N LEU A 76 4.16 -13.94 8.60
CA LEU A 76 3.24 -12.83 8.40
C LEU A 76 1.90 -13.09 9.11
N PRO A 77 1.64 -12.44 10.27
CA PRO A 77 0.30 -12.44 10.83
C PRO A 77 -0.62 -11.58 9.96
N SER A 78 -1.86 -12.03 9.78
CA SER A 78 -2.91 -11.25 9.12
C SER A 78 -4.10 -11.05 10.06
N THR A 79 -4.86 -9.97 9.86
CA THR A 79 -6.07 -9.67 10.64
C THR A 79 -7.11 -9.07 9.71
N SER A 80 -8.32 -9.63 9.74
CA SER A 80 -9.47 -9.12 9.01
C SER A 80 -10.47 -8.53 10.00
N LEU A 81 -10.91 -7.29 9.76
CA LEU A 81 -11.83 -6.54 10.61
C LEU A 81 -13.11 -6.24 9.82
N ASN A 82 -14.25 -6.16 10.51
CA ASN A 82 -15.58 -5.87 9.94
C ASN A 82 -15.98 -4.42 10.11
#